data_AF-A0A091AHF8-F1
#
_entry.id   AF-A0A091AHF8-F1
#
_cell.length_a   1.000
_cell.length_b   1.000
_cell.length_c   1.000
_cell.angle_alpha   90.00
_cell.angle_beta   90.00
_cell.angle_gamma   90.00
#
_symmetry.space_group_name_H-M   'P 1'
#
loop_
_entity.id
_entity.type
_entity.pdbx_description
1 polymer ?
#
loop_
_entity_poly.entity_id
_entity_poly.type
_entity_poly.pdbx_seq_one_letter_code
_entity_poly.pdbx_strand_id
1 'polypeptide(L)'
;MNLKRRCLILFFILTSFVTVAYADANQKNPHQVINELRDRMYVIGETSGKFDKFIEAEHKAAQDIHEYASTTTDLTALIEKNKQGQTPLMVAAFMGYSEVVAELLNYNIVKENINEVNPKGISAWVYTNFAFRQAMWVCNPSVFQAPFTLVPLLVTQPYYQQSAENPYKRTRRLLEEAGAKTDMLAVKGFWMDTCKLQQDKTRKKVENSKDILDTVLDEGAEQFNHFMASRIK
;
A
#
# COMPACT_ATOMS: atom_id res chain seq x y z
N MET A 1 -44.84 78.78 -20.58
CA MET A 1 -44.74 78.12 -19.25
C MET A 1 -44.89 76.62 -19.44
N ASN A 2 -43.80 75.87 -19.46
CA ASN A 2 -43.78 74.42 -19.70
C ASN A 2 -43.04 73.74 -18.55
N LEU A 3 -43.77 73.01 -17.70
CA LEU A 3 -43.19 72.25 -16.59
C LEU A 3 -43.22 70.75 -16.94
N LYS A 4 -42.06 70.19 -17.29
CA LYS A 4 -41.86 68.77 -17.64
C LYS A 4 -41.88 67.89 -16.39
N ARG A 5 -42.75 66.88 -16.39
CA ARG A 5 -42.72 65.72 -15.48
C ARG A 5 -41.51 64.84 -15.81
N ARG A 6 -40.77 64.40 -14.78
CA ARG A 6 -39.73 63.37 -14.90
C ARG A 6 -40.24 62.08 -14.23
N CYS A 7 -40.34 61.01 -15.03
CA CYS A 7 -40.58 59.64 -14.58
C CYS A 7 -39.25 59.04 -14.10
N LEU A 8 -39.25 58.46 -12.90
CA LEU A 8 -38.13 57.70 -12.34
C LEU A 8 -38.40 56.21 -12.61
N ILE A 9 -37.53 55.55 -13.39
CA ILE A 9 -37.60 54.10 -13.66
C ILE A 9 -36.66 53.40 -12.67
N LEU A 10 -37.22 52.53 -11.83
CA LEU A 10 -36.47 51.62 -10.95
C LEU A 10 -36.06 50.37 -11.74
N PHE A 11 -34.76 50.08 -11.79
CA PHE A 11 -34.21 48.82 -12.31
C PHE A 11 -34.05 47.81 -11.17
N PHE A 12 -34.80 46.71 -11.21
CA PHE A 12 -34.60 45.55 -10.35
C PHE A 12 -33.58 44.61 -11.02
N ILE A 13 -32.40 44.44 -10.41
CA ILE A 13 -31.39 43.47 -10.85
C ILE A 13 -31.67 42.15 -10.12
N LEU A 14 -32.18 41.16 -10.85
CA LEU A 14 -32.27 39.77 -10.39
C LEU A 14 -30.89 39.13 -10.53
N THR A 15 -30.19 38.88 -9.43
CA THR A 15 -28.97 38.06 -9.43
C THR A 15 -29.36 36.59 -9.29
N SER A 16 -29.36 35.87 -10.42
CA SER A 16 -29.49 34.41 -10.43
C SER A 16 -28.21 33.78 -9.88
N PHE A 17 -28.28 33.17 -8.71
CA PHE A 17 -27.22 32.30 -8.20
C PHE A 17 -27.19 31.01 -9.03
N VAL A 18 -26.18 30.86 -9.87
CA VAL A 18 -25.86 29.59 -10.52
C VAL A 18 -25.16 28.72 -9.49
N THR A 19 -25.85 27.70 -8.96
CA THR A 19 -25.20 26.63 -8.23
C THR A 19 -24.42 25.78 -9.23
N VAL A 20 -23.09 25.91 -9.20
CA VAL A 20 -22.20 24.99 -9.91
C VAL A 20 -22.28 23.67 -9.15
N ALA A 21 -23.09 22.73 -9.64
CA ALA A 21 -22.99 21.34 -9.25
C ALA A 21 -21.65 20.82 -9.75
N TYR A 22 -20.64 20.75 -8.87
CA TYR A 22 -19.46 19.95 -9.15
C TYR A 22 -19.93 18.51 -9.29
N ALA A 23 -19.83 17.97 -10.51
CA ALA A 23 -20.01 16.55 -10.75
C ALA A 23 -19.01 15.82 -9.84
N ASP A 24 -19.54 15.04 -8.91
CA ASP A 24 -18.78 14.23 -7.97
C ASP A 24 -17.88 13.28 -8.77
N ALA A 25 -16.60 13.62 -8.85
CA ALA A 25 -15.62 12.82 -9.58
C ALA A 25 -15.47 11.51 -8.80
N ASN A 26 -16.18 10.46 -9.25
CA ASN A 26 -16.20 9.09 -8.71
C ASN A 26 -15.11 8.85 -7.67
N GLN A 27 -15.45 9.08 -6.41
CA GLN A 27 -14.51 9.01 -5.32
C GLN A 27 -13.91 7.61 -5.24
N LYS A 28 -12.58 7.52 -5.23
CA LYS A 28 -11.87 6.24 -5.24
C LYS A 28 -12.00 5.58 -3.88
N ASN A 29 -12.41 4.32 -3.86
CA ASN A 29 -12.39 3.53 -2.64
C ASN A 29 -10.96 3.15 -2.23
N PRO A 30 -10.72 2.74 -0.97
CA PRO A 30 -9.36 2.45 -0.48
C PRO A 30 -8.61 1.37 -1.29
N HIS A 31 -9.29 0.34 -1.80
CA HIS A 31 -8.65 -0.65 -2.69
C HIS A 31 -8.19 -0.04 -4.01
N GLN A 32 -8.97 0.88 -4.58
CA GLN A 32 -8.59 1.60 -5.81
C GLN A 32 -7.37 2.47 -5.56
N VAL A 33 -7.33 3.23 -4.46
CA VAL A 33 -6.18 4.07 -4.07
C VAL A 33 -4.91 3.23 -3.94
N ILE A 34 -4.96 2.08 -3.25
CA ILE A 34 -3.78 1.21 -3.07
C ILE A 34 -3.32 0.58 -4.40
N ASN A 35 -4.24 0.21 -5.28
CA ASN A 35 -3.89 -0.33 -6.60
C ASN A 35 -3.23 0.74 -7.49
N GLU A 36 -3.77 1.96 -7.51
CA GLU A 36 -3.17 3.07 -8.24
C GLU A 36 -1.79 3.44 -7.69
N LEU A 37 -1.61 3.39 -6.36
CA LEU A 37 -0.30 3.57 -5.74
C LEU A 37 0.70 2.53 -6.25
N ARG A 38 0.33 1.24 -6.31
CA ARG A 38 1.19 0.19 -6.88
C ARG A 38 1.60 0.49 -8.31
N ASP A 39 0.65 0.89 -9.14
CA ASP A 39 0.93 1.18 -10.54
C ASP A 39 1.82 2.44 -10.66
N ARG A 40 1.61 3.44 -9.80
CA ARG A 40 2.45 4.65 -9.71
C ARG A 40 3.87 4.34 -9.25
N MET A 41 4.05 3.47 -8.25
CA MET A 41 5.35 3.02 -7.76
C MET A 41 6.13 2.36 -8.90
N TYR A 42 5.49 1.50 -9.70
CA TYR A 42 6.12 0.92 -10.89
C TYR A 42 6.58 2.00 -11.89
N VAL A 43 5.69 2.95 -12.25
CA VAL A 43 6.03 4.05 -13.18
C VAL A 43 7.20 4.89 -12.66
N ILE A 44 7.24 5.21 -11.36
CA ILE A 44 8.35 5.96 -10.76
C ILE A 44 9.65 5.19 -10.91
N GLY A 45 9.63 3.88 -10.64
CA GLY A 45 10.78 3.00 -10.79
C GLY A 45 11.32 2.95 -12.22
N GLU A 46 10.44 2.80 -13.21
CA GLU A 46 10.82 2.75 -14.63
C GLU A 46 11.34 4.08 -15.17
N THR A 47 10.87 5.21 -14.64
CA THR A 47 11.17 6.54 -15.21
C THR A 47 12.29 7.28 -14.49
N SER A 48 12.18 7.43 -13.17
CA SER A 48 13.10 8.27 -12.40
C SER A 48 13.92 7.49 -11.39
N GLY A 49 13.36 6.41 -10.82
CA GLY A 49 13.94 5.64 -9.73
C GLY A 49 14.24 6.44 -8.46
N LYS A 50 13.82 7.72 -8.36
CA LYS A 50 14.20 8.59 -7.25
C LYS A 50 13.36 8.29 -6.01
N PHE A 51 14.04 8.08 -4.89
CA PHE A 51 13.42 7.70 -3.62
C PHE A 51 12.36 8.70 -3.14
N ASP A 52 12.64 10.01 -3.22
CA ASP A 52 11.72 11.08 -2.86
C ASP A 52 10.38 11.00 -3.61
N LYS A 53 10.39 10.57 -4.87
CA LYS A 53 9.17 10.38 -5.66
C LYS A 53 8.33 9.20 -5.21
N PHE A 54 8.94 8.12 -4.72
CA PHE A 54 8.17 7.03 -4.12
C PHE A 54 7.49 7.48 -2.82
N ILE A 55 8.20 8.23 -1.98
CA ILE A 55 7.65 8.77 -0.73
C ILE A 55 6.52 9.75 -1.00
N GLU A 56 6.67 10.66 -1.97
CA GLU A 56 5.62 11.57 -2.40
C GLU A 56 4.36 10.81 -2.86
N ALA A 57 4.53 9.74 -3.63
CA ALA A 57 3.42 8.93 -4.11
C ALA A 57 2.69 8.20 -2.97
N GLU A 58 3.43 7.62 -2.02
CA GLU A 58 2.82 6.96 -0.87
C GLU A 58 2.07 7.95 0.03
N HIS A 59 2.66 9.11 0.29
CA HIS A 59 2.03 10.17 1.07
C HIS A 59 0.74 10.65 0.41
N LYS A 60 0.75 10.82 -0.91
CA LYS A 60 -0.47 11.17 -1.66
C LYS A 60 -1.55 10.11 -1.55
N ALA A 61 -1.19 8.83 -1.59
CA ALA A 61 -2.16 7.74 -1.41
C ALA A 61 -2.74 7.70 0.01
N ALA A 62 -1.93 7.97 1.04
CA ALA A 62 -2.43 8.14 2.39
C ALA A 62 -3.42 9.33 2.47
N GLN A 63 -3.08 10.47 1.87
CA GLN A 63 -4.00 11.62 1.79
C GLN A 63 -5.31 11.28 1.04
N ASP A 64 -5.26 10.45 0.00
CA ASP A 64 -6.46 10.03 -0.74
C ASP A 64 -7.38 9.13 0.12
N ILE A 65 -6.82 8.31 1.02
CA ILE A 65 -7.60 7.56 2.01
C ILE A 65 -8.19 8.51 3.06
N HIS A 66 -7.41 9.50 3.48
CA HIS A 66 -7.89 10.52 4.42
C HIS A 66 -9.08 11.28 3.84
N GLU A 67 -8.94 11.79 2.62
CA GLU A 67 -9.98 12.48 1.87
C GLU A 67 -11.19 11.57 1.70
N TYR A 68 -10.98 10.29 1.30
CA TYR A 68 -12.03 9.28 1.25
C TYR A 68 -12.91 9.26 2.50
N ALA A 69 -12.27 9.07 3.65
CA ALA A 69 -12.97 8.91 4.92
C ALA A 69 -13.56 10.22 5.47
N SER A 70 -13.06 11.38 5.04
CA SER A 70 -13.54 12.69 5.52
C SER A 70 -14.83 13.16 4.84
N THR A 71 -15.14 12.66 3.64
CA THR A 71 -16.33 13.11 2.88
C THR A 71 -17.47 12.10 2.88
N THR A 72 -17.25 10.87 3.34
CA THR A 72 -18.27 9.84 3.49
C THR A 72 -18.77 9.73 4.92
N THR A 73 -20.03 9.33 5.09
CA THR A 73 -20.60 8.92 6.39
C THR A 73 -20.50 7.40 6.62
N ASP A 74 -20.25 6.64 5.56
CA ASP A 74 -20.09 5.19 5.59
C ASP A 74 -18.61 4.83 5.36
N LEU A 75 -17.96 4.35 6.43
CA LEU A 75 -16.55 3.97 6.44
C LEU A 75 -16.33 2.47 6.15
N THR A 76 -17.37 1.72 5.79
CA THR A 76 -17.27 0.26 5.55
C THR A 76 -16.27 -0.10 4.45
N ALA A 77 -16.05 0.76 3.47
CA ALA A 77 -15.03 0.52 2.42
C ALA A 77 -13.60 0.44 2.96
N LEU A 78 -13.32 0.98 4.17
CA LEU A 78 -12.00 0.84 4.83
C LEU A 78 -11.73 -0.60 5.30
N ILE A 79 -12.77 -1.42 5.45
CA ILE A 79 -12.69 -2.83 5.86
C ILE A 79 -13.24 -3.81 4.82
N GLU A 80 -13.77 -3.30 3.70
CA GLU A 80 -14.36 -4.13 2.65
C GLU A 80 -13.33 -5.11 2.08
N LYS A 81 -13.72 -6.38 1.95
CA LYS A 81 -12.86 -7.41 1.38
C LYS A 81 -12.96 -7.38 -0.14
N ASN A 82 -11.81 -7.39 -0.82
CA ASN A 82 -11.75 -7.57 -2.27
C ASN A 82 -12.10 -9.02 -2.68
N LYS A 83 -11.99 -9.33 -3.98
CA LYS A 83 -12.28 -10.67 -4.52
C LYS A 83 -11.40 -11.79 -3.94
N GLN A 84 -10.22 -11.46 -3.41
CA GLN A 84 -9.31 -12.39 -2.73
C GLN A 84 -9.60 -12.48 -1.23
N GLY A 85 -10.64 -11.80 -0.73
CA GLY A 85 -10.99 -11.74 0.68
C GLY A 85 -10.08 -10.83 1.50
N GLN A 86 -9.33 -9.91 0.86
CA GLN A 86 -8.38 -9.04 1.53
C GLN A 86 -8.99 -7.68 1.83
N THR A 87 -8.80 -7.18 3.06
CA THR A 87 -9.12 -5.79 3.42
C THR A 87 -8.07 -4.82 2.84
N PRO A 88 -8.34 -3.51 2.75
CA PRO A 88 -7.33 -2.53 2.34
C PRO A 88 -6.06 -2.61 3.20
N LEU A 89 -6.21 -2.81 4.51
CA LEU A 89 -5.09 -2.98 5.44
C LEU A 89 -4.20 -4.17 5.06
N MET A 90 -4.77 -5.31 4.68
CA MET A 90 -4.00 -6.48 4.22
C MET A 90 -3.22 -6.20 2.95
N VAL A 91 -3.82 -5.50 1.97
CA VAL A 91 -3.16 -5.19 0.70
C VAL A 91 -2.02 -4.20 0.92
N ALA A 92 -2.24 -3.14 1.69
CA ALA A 92 -1.20 -2.17 2.05
C ALA A 92 -0.04 -2.85 2.82
N ALA A 93 -0.37 -3.72 3.79
CA ALA A 93 0.59 -4.48 4.57
C ALA A 93 1.45 -5.44 3.72
N PHE A 94 0.84 -6.13 2.75
CA PHE A 94 1.54 -7.01 1.81
C PHE A 94 2.53 -6.25 0.90
N MET A 95 2.17 -5.04 0.51
CA MET A 95 3.03 -4.17 -0.31
C MET A 95 4.09 -3.41 0.51
N GLY A 96 3.93 -3.36 1.84
CA GLY A 96 4.82 -2.62 2.73
C GLY A 96 4.56 -1.11 2.72
N TYR A 97 3.37 -0.66 2.33
CA TYR A 97 3.03 0.78 2.29
C TYR A 97 2.72 1.30 3.70
N SER A 98 3.77 1.56 4.46
CA SER A 98 3.68 1.94 5.87
C SER A 98 2.91 3.25 6.15
N GLU A 99 2.94 4.25 5.28
CA GLU A 99 2.16 5.50 5.45
C GLU A 99 0.67 5.25 5.21
N VAL A 100 0.34 4.42 4.20
CA VAL A 100 -1.03 3.99 3.94
C VAL A 100 -1.56 3.16 5.11
N VAL A 101 -0.74 2.27 5.67
CA VAL A 101 -1.08 1.50 6.87
C VAL A 101 -1.29 2.42 8.07
N ALA A 102 -0.41 3.40 8.30
CA ALA A 102 -0.57 4.38 9.37
C ALA A 102 -1.90 5.13 9.24
N GLU A 103 -2.25 5.60 8.04
CA GLU A 103 -3.51 6.32 7.82
C GLU A 103 -4.72 5.43 8.04
N LEU A 104 -4.73 4.20 7.51
CA LEU A 104 -5.83 3.26 7.74
C LEU A 104 -6.05 2.99 9.24
N LEU A 105 -4.99 2.92 10.04
CA LEU A 105 -5.07 2.68 11.48
C LEU A 105 -5.57 3.89 12.29
N ASN A 106 -5.71 5.08 11.68
CA ASN A 106 -6.36 6.23 12.32
C ASN A 106 -7.86 6.02 12.56
N TYR A 107 -8.48 5.08 11.83
CA TYR A 107 -9.92 4.82 11.90
C TYR A 107 -10.25 3.66 12.84
N ASN A 108 -11.15 3.89 13.80
CA ASN A 108 -11.53 2.87 14.80
C ASN A 108 -12.10 1.61 14.16
N ILE A 109 -12.91 1.73 13.11
CA ILE A 109 -13.46 0.58 12.38
C ILE A 109 -12.35 -0.34 11.84
N VAL A 110 -11.21 0.22 11.41
CA VAL A 110 -10.06 -0.57 10.94
C VAL A 110 -9.37 -1.28 12.11
N LYS A 111 -9.14 -0.57 13.23
CA LYS A 111 -8.53 -1.16 14.44
C LYS A 111 -9.38 -2.29 15.04
N GLU A 112 -10.70 -2.12 15.07
CA GLU A 112 -11.64 -3.16 15.52
C GLU A 112 -11.60 -4.41 14.64
N ASN A 113 -11.22 -4.25 13.37
CA ASN A 113 -11.12 -5.32 12.38
C ASN A 113 -9.65 -5.67 12.03
N ILE A 114 -8.67 -5.26 12.83
CA ILE A 114 -7.24 -5.41 12.53
C ILE A 114 -6.79 -6.87 12.38
N ASN A 115 -7.51 -7.78 13.04
CA ASN A 115 -7.25 -9.21 13.08
C ASN A 115 -8.09 -10.01 12.07
N GLU A 116 -8.82 -9.34 11.19
CA GLU A 116 -9.51 -10.00 10.08
C GLU A 116 -8.53 -10.86 9.27
N VAL A 117 -9.06 -11.94 8.68
CA VAL A 117 -8.31 -12.85 7.82
C VAL A 117 -9.04 -13.06 6.50
N ASN A 118 -8.26 -13.30 5.44
CA ASN A 118 -8.82 -13.77 4.17
C ASN A 118 -9.20 -15.27 4.26
N PRO A 119 -9.79 -15.88 3.20
CA PRO A 119 -10.16 -17.30 3.20
C PRO A 119 -9.00 -18.30 3.41
N LYS A 120 -7.75 -17.85 3.31
CA LYS A 120 -6.54 -18.65 3.62
C LYS A 120 -6.05 -18.46 5.05
N GLY A 121 -6.78 -17.74 5.91
CA GLY A 121 -6.38 -17.45 7.28
C GLY A 121 -5.27 -16.39 7.41
N ILE A 122 -5.03 -15.58 6.37
CA ILE A 122 -3.93 -14.61 6.36
C ILE A 122 -4.43 -13.21 6.78
N SER A 123 -3.84 -12.66 7.84
CA SER A 123 -4.07 -11.30 8.34
C SER A 123 -3.08 -10.29 7.74
N ALA A 124 -3.29 -9.00 8.01
CA ALA A 124 -2.33 -7.95 7.64
C ALA A 124 -0.95 -8.18 8.26
N TRP A 125 -0.89 -8.55 9.54
CA TRP A 125 0.37 -8.83 10.23
C TRP A 125 1.11 -10.02 9.63
N VAL A 126 0.40 -11.09 9.23
CA VAL A 126 1.01 -12.23 8.53
C VAL A 126 1.58 -11.80 7.17
N TYR A 127 0.84 -10.99 6.41
CA TYR A 127 1.32 -10.48 5.12
C TYR A 127 2.56 -9.59 5.25
N THR A 128 2.63 -8.72 6.25
CA THR A 128 3.81 -7.87 6.46
C THR A 128 5.09 -8.69 6.67
N ASN A 129 4.99 -9.76 7.47
CA ASN A 129 6.16 -10.61 7.78
C ASN A 129 6.62 -11.46 6.58
N PHE A 130 5.84 -11.51 5.49
CA PHE A 130 6.25 -12.16 4.25
C PHE A 130 7.20 -11.29 3.40
N ALA A 131 7.17 -9.96 3.58
CA ALA A 131 8.02 -8.99 2.88
C ALA A 131 8.11 -9.20 1.35
N PHE A 132 6.96 -9.45 0.71
CA PHE A 132 6.86 -9.92 -0.69
C PHE A 132 7.85 -9.24 -1.65
N ARG A 133 7.94 -7.90 -1.62
CA ARG A 133 8.70 -7.11 -2.61
C ARG A 133 10.22 -7.24 -2.45
N GLN A 134 10.70 -7.77 -1.33
CA GLN A 134 12.12 -8.01 -1.05
C GLN A 134 12.46 -9.50 -0.85
N ALA A 135 11.46 -10.34 -0.59
CA ALA A 135 11.65 -11.77 -0.37
C ALA A 135 11.26 -12.64 -1.60
N MET A 136 10.63 -12.07 -2.62
CA MET A 136 10.08 -12.84 -3.74
C MET A 136 11.15 -13.69 -4.48
N TRP A 137 12.34 -13.16 -4.75
CA TRP A 137 13.39 -13.95 -5.42
C TRP A 137 14.04 -15.01 -4.53
N VAL A 138 13.84 -14.94 -3.22
CA VAL A 138 14.20 -16.01 -2.29
C VAL A 138 13.10 -17.09 -2.29
N CYS A 139 11.85 -16.65 -2.27
CA CYS A 139 10.66 -17.51 -2.32
C CYS A 139 10.56 -18.30 -3.64
N ASN A 140 10.93 -17.65 -4.75
CA ASN A 140 10.94 -18.20 -6.10
C ASN A 140 12.13 -17.65 -6.92
N PRO A 141 13.29 -18.32 -6.89
CA PRO A 141 14.48 -17.89 -7.64
C PRO A 141 14.30 -17.81 -9.15
N SER A 142 13.29 -18.47 -9.73
CA SER A 142 13.00 -18.38 -11.16
C SER A 142 12.58 -16.98 -11.61
N VAL A 143 12.21 -16.10 -10.68
CA VAL A 143 11.92 -14.69 -10.95
C VAL A 143 13.07 -14.00 -11.70
N PHE A 144 14.34 -14.33 -11.41
CA PHE A 144 15.48 -13.74 -12.14
C PHE A 144 15.54 -14.10 -13.63
N GLN A 145 14.78 -15.10 -14.06
CA GLN A 145 14.69 -15.58 -15.44
C GLN A 145 13.41 -15.10 -16.13
N ALA A 146 12.52 -14.41 -15.42
CA ALA A 146 11.23 -13.96 -15.91
C ALA A 146 11.16 -12.41 -15.90
N PRO A 147 11.57 -11.72 -16.98
CA PRO A 147 11.64 -10.26 -17.02
C PRO A 147 10.34 -9.56 -16.59
N PHE A 148 9.18 -10.05 -17.01
CA PHE A 148 7.88 -9.48 -16.64
C PHE A 148 7.54 -9.59 -15.15
N THR A 149 8.20 -10.51 -14.43
CA THR A 149 8.08 -10.61 -12.96
C THR A 149 9.22 -9.87 -12.26
N LEU A 150 10.44 -9.97 -12.79
CA LEU A 150 11.63 -9.35 -12.23
C LEU A 150 11.57 -7.82 -12.26
N VAL A 151 11.25 -7.25 -13.42
CA VAL A 151 11.37 -5.81 -13.66
C VAL A 151 10.50 -5.02 -12.66
N PRO A 152 9.20 -5.32 -12.46
CA PRO A 152 8.38 -4.61 -11.47
C PRO A 152 8.88 -4.72 -10.02
N LEU A 153 9.61 -5.79 -9.68
CA LEU A 153 10.23 -5.95 -8.36
C LEU A 153 11.53 -5.14 -8.26
N LEU A 154 12.37 -5.22 -9.29
CA LEU A 154 13.66 -4.57 -9.36
C LEU A 154 13.53 -3.04 -9.31
N VAL A 155 12.68 -2.46 -10.15
CA VAL A 155 12.60 -1.00 -10.30
C VAL A 155 11.97 -0.31 -9.10
N THR A 156 11.29 -1.05 -8.23
CA THR A 156 10.73 -0.51 -6.97
C THR A 156 11.64 -0.74 -5.76
N GLN A 157 12.81 -1.38 -5.91
CA GLN A 157 13.75 -1.57 -4.81
C GLN A 157 14.22 -0.28 -4.12
N PRO A 158 14.42 0.86 -4.81
CA PRO A 158 14.80 2.09 -4.13
C PRO A 158 13.88 2.48 -2.97
N TYR A 159 12.57 2.27 -3.11
CA TYR A 159 11.59 2.51 -2.04
C TYR A 159 11.89 1.70 -0.77
N TYR A 160 12.27 0.43 -0.92
CA TYR A 160 12.51 -0.46 0.22
C TYR A 160 13.93 -0.37 0.78
N GLN A 161 14.92 -0.04 -0.07
CA GLN A 161 16.34 -0.07 0.28
C GLN A 161 16.88 1.28 0.77
N GLN A 162 16.31 2.40 0.31
CA GLN A 162 16.79 3.75 0.67
C GLN A 162 16.02 4.38 1.83
N SER A 163 14.94 3.74 2.29
CA SER A 163 14.21 4.19 3.48
C SER A 163 15.05 4.02 4.74
N ALA A 164 15.05 5.04 5.60
CA ALA A 164 15.77 5.02 6.88
C ALA A 164 15.26 3.91 7.81
N GLU A 165 13.95 3.64 7.78
CA GLU A 165 13.32 2.47 8.38
C GLU A 165 12.72 1.63 7.25
N ASN A 166 13.06 0.34 7.16
CA ASN A 166 12.51 -0.52 6.13
C ASN A 166 10.96 -0.52 6.19
N PRO A 167 10.24 -0.30 5.06
CA PRO A 167 8.79 -0.12 5.09
C PRO A 167 8.02 -1.31 5.69
N TYR A 168 8.50 -2.55 5.54
CA TYR A 168 7.89 -3.72 6.19
C TYR A 168 8.11 -3.74 7.70
N LYS A 169 9.29 -3.33 8.18
CA LYS A 169 9.58 -3.21 9.62
C LYS A 169 8.67 -2.16 10.26
N ARG A 170 8.56 -0.98 9.63
CA ARG A 170 7.64 0.07 10.07
C ARG A 170 6.19 -0.40 10.09
N THR A 171 5.75 -1.06 9.02
CA THR A 171 4.40 -1.62 8.93
C THR A 171 4.11 -2.60 10.06
N ARG A 172 5.04 -3.52 10.36
CA ARG A 172 4.85 -4.50 11.43
C ARG A 172 4.71 -3.81 12.77
N ARG A 173 5.58 -2.84 13.06
CA ARG A 173 5.54 -2.03 14.28
C ARG A 173 4.21 -1.30 14.43
N LEU A 174 3.72 -0.63 13.38
CA LEU A 174 2.43 0.07 13.39
C LEU A 174 1.27 -0.89 13.69
N LEU A 175 1.26 -2.07 13.08
CA LEU A 175 0.23 -3.08 13.34
C LEU A 175 0.27 -3.59 14.79
N GLU A 176 1.46 -3.88 15.31
CA GLU A 176 1.67 -4.33 16.70
C GLU A 176 1.26 -3.25 17.72
N GLU A 177 1.66 -2.00 17.49
CA GLU A 177 1.26 -0.83 18.30
C GLU A 177 -0.27 -0.62 18.30
N ALA A 178 -0.94 -0.94 17.19
CA ALA A 178 -2.39 -0.90 17.05
C ALA A 178 -3.13 -2.13 17.61
N GLY A 179 -2.40 -3.11 18.18
CA GLY A 179 -3.00 -4.30 18.81
C GLY A 179 -3.26 -5.48 17.88
N ALA A 180 -2.57 -5.56 16.74
CA ALA A 180 -2.62 -6.75 15.90
C ALA A 180 -2.06 -7.98 16.64
N LYS A 181 -2.74 -9.11 16.50
CA LYS A 181 -2.27 -10.39 17.02
C LYS A 181 -1.05 -10.86 16.23
N THR A 182 0.00 -11.21 16.97
CA THR A 182 1.20 -11.84 16.41
C THR A 182 0.99 -13.35 16.30
N ASP A 183 1.32 -13.92 15.15
CA ASP A 183 1.20 -15.36 14.91
C ASP A 183 2.34 -15.85 14.00
N MET A 184 3.50 -16.12 14.62
CA MET A 184 4.67 -16.59 13.88
C MET A 184 4.45 -17.99 13.28
N LEU A 185 3.57 -18.82 13.83
CA LEU A 185 3.26 -20.12 13.25
C LEU A 185 2.50 -19.95 11.92
N ALA A 186 1.52 -19.04 11.88
CA ALA A 186 0.82 -18.70 10.64
C ALA A 186 1.77 -18.12 9.59
N VAL A 187 2.74 -17.28 9.98
CA VAL A 187 3.75 -16.76 9.03
C VAL A 187 4.62 -17.87 8.47
N LYS A 188 5.12 -18.81 9.30
CA LYS A 188 5.92 -19.96 8.81
C LYS A 188 5.09 -20.83 7.88
N GLY A 189 3.85 -21.16 8.27
CA GLY A 189 2.95 -21.95 7.45
C GLY A 189 2.71 -21.30 6.10
N PHE A 190 2.35 -20.01 6.09
CA PHE A 190 2.13 -19.25 4.86
C PHE A 190 3.37 -19.23 3.96
N TRP A 191 4.56 -18.99 4.52
CA TRP A 191 5.81 -19.03 3.76
C TRP A 191 6.04 -20.42 3.15
N MET A 192 5.90 -21.50 3.93
CA MET A 192 6.18 -22.85 3.46
C MET A 192 5.19 -23.33 2.39
N ASP A 193 3.93 -22.92 2.49
CA ASP A 193 2.90 -23.22 1.49
C ASP A 193 3.08 -22.41 0.20
N THR A 194 3.57 -21.17 0.30
CA THR A 194 3.73 -20.25 -0.82
C THR A 194 5.06 -20.45 -1.55
N CYS A 195 6.16 -20.59 -0.82
CA CYS A 195 7.53 -20.61 -1.33
C CYS A 195 8.03 -22.03 -1.58
N LYS A 196 7.38 -22.73 -2.51
CA LYS A 196 7.72 -24.13 -2.84
C LYS A 196 9.04 -24.27 -3.59
N LEU A 197 9.51 -23.20 -4.24
CA LEU A 197 10.70 -23.18 -5.10
C LEU A 197 11.94 -22.57 -4.43
N GLN A 198 11.86 -22.23 -3.14
CA GLN A 198 13.01 -21.74 -2.38
C GLN A 198 14.10 -22.80 -2.24
N GLN A 199 15.34 -22.37 -2.01
CA GLN A 199 16.46 -23.27 -1.74
C GLN A 199 16.35 -23.91 -0.34
N ASP A 200 16.86 -25.13 -0.17
CA ASP A 200 16.81 -25.85 1.11
C ASP A 200 17.51 -25.10 2.25
N LYS A 201 18.61 -24.38 1.94
CA LYS A 201 19.32 -23.54 2.93
C LYS A 201 18.39 -22.46 3.48
N THR A 202 17.69 -21.74 2.61
CA THR A 202 16.70 -20.72 2.98
C THR A 202 15.54 -21.33 3.74
N ARG A 203 14.98 -22.45 3.25
CA ARG A 203 13.88 -23.17 3.93
C ARG A 203 14.23 -23.44 5.39
N LYS A 204 15.41 -24.01 5.64
CA LYS A 204 15.90 -24.29 7.00
C LYS A 204 16.08 -23.03 7.84
N LYS A 205 16.56 -21.93 7.26
CA LYS A 205 16.67 -20.64 7.97
C LYS A 205 15.29 -20.13 8.40
N VAL A 206 14.29 -20.17 7.53
CA VAL A 206 12.92 -19.73 7.86
C VAL A 206 12.25 -20.65 8.87
N GLU A 207 12.38 -21.98 8.74
CA GLU A 207 11.88 -22.96 9.71
C GLU A 207 12.40 -22.71 11.12
N ASN A 208 13.71 -22.43 11.23
CA ASN A 208 14.37 -22.20 12.51
C ASN A 208 14.32 -20.73 12.99
N SER A 209 13.75 -19.83 12.19
CA SER A 209 13.74 -18.42 12.49
C SER A 209 12.86 -18.09 13.71
N LYS A 210 13.34 -17.16 14.55
CA LYS A 210 12.54 -16.52 15.61
C LYS A 210 11.84 -15.25 15.11
N ASP A 211 12.39 -14.61 14.08
CA ASP A 211 11.84 -13.44 13.44
C ASP A 211 11.93 -13.62 11.92
N ILE A 212 10.81 -14.02 11.32
CA ILE A 212 10.77 -14.38 9.91
C ILE A 212 10.97 -13.14 9.05
N LEU A 213 10.45 -11.98 9.44
CA LEU A 213 10.61 -10.75 8.68
C LEU A 213 12.09 -10.41 8.52
N ASP A 214 12.85 -10.38 9.62
CA ASP A 214 14.29 -10.12 9.54
C ASP A 214 15.02 -11.18 8.71
N THR A 215 14.67 -12.46 8.91
CA THR A 215 15.30 -13.55 8.17
C THR A 215 15.08 -13.42 6.66
N VAL A 216 13.85 -13.15 6.21
CA VAL A 216 13.55 -13.11 4.77
C VAL A 216 14.04 -11.82 4.12
N LEU A 217 14.13 -10.72 4.87
CA LEU A 217 14.78 -9.49 4.42
C LEU A 217 16.29 -9.69 4.22
N ASP A 218 16.96 -10.35 5.16
CA ASP A 218 18.39 -10.64 5.07
C ASP A 218 18.71 -11.61 3.92
N GLU A 219 17.98 -12.72 3.81
CA GLU A 219 18.11 -13.64 2.66
C GLU A 219 17.81 -12.92 1.34
N GLY A 220 16.79 -12.05 1.35
CA GLY A 220 16.38 -11.22 0.22
C GLY A 220 17.53 -10.34 -0.26
N ALA A 221 18.14 -9.60 0.66
CA ALA A 221 19.28 -8.73 0.37
C ALA A 221 20.51 -9.52 -0.13
N GLU A 222 20.85 -10.65 0.52
CA GLU A 222 21.97 -11.52 0.11
C GLU A 222 21.79 -11.98 -1.35
N GLN A 223 20.63 -12.54 -1.68
CA GLN A 223 20.34 -13.09 -3.00
C GLN A 223 20.27 -11.98 -4.07
N PHE A 224 19.70 -10.82 -3.73
CA PHE A 224 19.64 -9.67 -4.63
C PHE A 224 21.04 -9.15 -4.97
N ASN A 225 21.89 -8.95 -3.96
CA ASN A 225 23.26 -8.46 -4.14
C ASN A 225 24.10 -9.44 -4.96
N HIS A 226 23.93 -10.75 -4.76
CA HIS A 226 24.58 -11.76 -5.58
C HIS A 226 24.16 -11.65 -7.05
N PHE A 227 22.86 -11.51 -7.33
CA PHE A 227 22.36 -11.30 -8.67
C PHE A 227 22.97 -10.05 -9.31
N MET A 228 22.95 -8.90 -8.61
CA MET A 228 23.50 -7.65 -9.14
C MET A 228 25.00 -7.74 -9.42
N ALA A 229 25.78 -8.35 -8.52
CA ALA A 229 27.21 -8.57 -8.70
C ALA A 229 27.53 -9.47 -9.91
N SER A 230 26.64 -10.42 -10.25
CA SER A 230 26.82 -11.30 -11.41
C SER A 230 26.62 -10.59 -12.76
N ARG A 231 25.95 -9.42 -12.78
CA ARG A 231 25.65 -8.65 -14.00
C ARG A 231 26.67 -7.58 -14.35
N ILE A 232 27.58 -7.28 -13.44
CA ILE A 232 28.64 -6.26 -13.62
C ILE A 232 29.91 -6.86 -14.28
N LYS A 233 29.99 -8.19 -14.36
CA LYS A 233 31.08 -8.92 -15.03
C LYS A 233 30.75 -9.12 -16.51
#